data_AF-A0AAN9CAA8-F1
#
_entry.id   AF-A0AAN9CAA8-F1
#
_cell.length_a   1.000
_cell.length_b   1.000
_cell.length_c   1.000
_cell.angle_alpha   90.00
_cell.angle_beta   90.00
_cell.angle_gamma   90.00
#
_symmetry.space_group_name_H-M   'P 1'
#
loop_
_entity.id
_entity.type
_entity.pdbx_description
1 polymer ?
#
loop_
_entity_poly.entity_id
_entity_poly.type
_entity_poly.pdbx_seq_one_letter_code
_entity_poly.pdbx_strand_id
1 'polypeptide(L)'
;MEDFKRVSHGDVTLDAHGKATLVHVNIPTDVDMADHCGEQCEGLTVTSNLRPCRASWTLGVHHPLQEQLLPEEILHKIFILVVLQDGDPAIRTLALTCTRFWRIVREESFLKEAHFCWLDSVVNWNSFSEEHRRTYRIPYLISRCIQCDDMYKDCEGYWGCGQRGKLQGFYSENDFAGYCCMDCFYSAGGTI
;
A
#
# COMPACT_ATOMS: atom_id res chain seq x y z
N MET A 1 -43.29 11.91 23.89
CA MET A 1 -43.09 10.49 24.25
C MET A 1 -43.95 9.72 23.26
N GLU A 2 -43.39 9.48 22.08
CA GLU A 2 -44.09 8.88 20.94
C GLU A 2 -43.26 7.71 20.40
N ASP A 3 -43.94 6.58 20.36
CA ASP A 3 -43.68 5.25 19.82
C ASP A 3 -42.46 4.99 18.92
N PHE A 4 -41.60 4.09 19.43
CA PHE A 4 -40.66 3.29 18.66
C PHE A 4 -41.42 2.38 17.68
N LYS A 5 -41.52 2.79 16.41
CA LYS A 5 -41.93 1.90 15.32
C LYS A 5 -40.87 0.82 15.11
N ARG A 6 -41.28 -0.42 15.37
CA ARG A 6 -40.65 -1.69 15.00
C ARG A 6 -39.78 -1.61 13.74
N VAL A 7 -38.48 -1.81 13.92
CA VAL A 7 -37.59 -2.33 12.86
C VAL A 7 -37.84 -3.84 12.80
N SER A 8 -38.36 -4.34 11.68
CA SER A 8 -38.50 -5.77 11.45
C SER A 8 -37.12 -6.37 11.16
N HIS A 9 -36.51 -6.99 12.17
CA HIS A 9 -35.41 -7.92 11.92
C HIS A 9 -35.95 -9.10 11.13
N GLY A 10 -35.27 -9.51 10.05
CA GLY A 10 -35.64 -10.71 9.32
C GLY A 10 -35.70 -11.90 10.27
N ASP A 11 -36.86 -12.56 10.33
CA ASP A 11 -37.12 -13.66 11.24
C ASP A 11 -36.19 -14.84 10.91
N VAL A 12 -35.13 -15.01 11.72
CA VAL A 12 -34.31 -16.22 11.70
C VAL A 12 -35.12 -17.32 12.36
N THR A 13 -35.46 -18.36 11.60
CA THR A 13 -36.16 -19.54 12.12
C THR A 13 -35.23 -20.74 12.11
N LEU A 14 -35.33 -21.58 13.14
CA LEU A 14 -34.60 -22.84 13.22
C LEU A 14 -35.44 -23.94 12.57
N ASP A 15 -34.82 -24.78 11.75
CA ASP A 15 -35.48 -25.99 11.24
C ASP A 15 -35.66 -27.05 12.35
N ALA A 16 -36.34 -28.14 12.01
CA ALA A 16 -36.59 -29.25 12.93
C ALA A 16 -35.31 -29.97 13.43
N HIS A 17 -34.12 -29.56 12.96
CA HIS A 17 -32.81 -30.09 13.35
C HIS A 17 -31.94 -29.02 14.03
N GLY A 18 -32.50 -27.85 14.36
CA GLY A 18 -31.80 -26.78 15.06
C GLY A 18 -30.85 -25.97 14.18
N LYS A 19 -30.94 -26.08 12.85
CA LYS A 19 -30.15 -25.28 11.92
C LYS A 19 -30.88 -23.99 11.59
N ALA A 20 -30.18 -22.86 11.70
CA ALA A 20 -30.73 -21.56 11.35
C ALA A 20 -30.93 -21.44 9.84
N THR A 21 -32.17 -21.21 9.44
CA THR A 21 -32.58 -20.93 8.07
C THR A 21 -33.08 -19.49 7.99
N LEU A 22 -32.42 -18.69 7.15
CA LEU A 22 -32.90 -17.37 6.76
C LEU A 22 -34.06 -17.57 5.79
N VAL A 23 -35.23 -17.02 6.11
CA VAL A 23 -36.35 -16.94 5.16
C VAL A 23 -35.82 -16.18 3.94
N HIS A 24 -35.87 -16.84 2.77
CA HIS A 24 -35.37 -16.29 1.51
C HIS A 24 -35.95 -14.89 1.29
N VAL A 25 -35.13 -13.87 1.56
CA VAL A 25 -35.33 -12.56 0.97
C VAL A 25 -35.00 -12.76 -0.50
N ASN A 26 -35.98 -12.55 -1.38
CA ASN A 26 -35.73 -12.49 -2.82
C ASN A 26 -34.78 -11.32 -3.07
N ILE A 27 -33.48 -11.59 -3.01
CA ILE A 27 -32.45 -10.66 -3.45
C ILE A 27 -32.39 -10.83 -4.97
N PRO A 28 -32.76 -9.80 -5.75
CA PRO A 28 -32.66 -9.86 -7.21
C PRO A 28 -31.19 -10.09 -7.57
N THR A 29 -30.90 -11.22 -8.20
CA THR A 29 -29.54 -11.62 -8.62
C THR A 29 -29.06 -10.93 -9.90
N ASP A 30 -29.87 -10.06 -10.50
CA ASP A 30 -29.55 -9.30 -11.72
C ASP A 30 -29.72 -7.79 -11.51
N VAL A 31 -29.14 -7.24 -10.45
CA VAL A 31 -28.90 -5.81 -10.41
C VAL A 31 -27.51 -5.58 -10.98
N ASP A 32 -27.45 -4.97 -12.17
CA ASP A 32 -26.21 -4.45 -12.74
C ASP A 32 -25.63 -3.41 -11.76
N MET A 33 -24.71 -3.88 -10.92
CA MET A 33 -24.05 -3.12 -9.86
C MET A 33 -23.04 -2.10 -10.40
N ALA A 34 -22.87 -2.02 -11.73
CA ALA A 34 -21.91 -1.11 -12.34
C ALA A 34 -22.27 0.38 -12.13
N ASP A 35 -23.58 0.71 -12.10
CA ASP A 35 -24.02 2.11 -12.19
C ASP A 35 -24.85 2.63 -11.00
N HIS A 36 -25.14 1.80 -9.99
CA HIS A 36 -26.00 2.19 -8.85
C HIS A 36 -25.21 2.69 -7.62
N CYS A 37 -24.17 3.49 -7.84
CA CYS A 37 -23.37 4.02 -6.74
C CYS A 37 -24.00 5.31 -6.19
N GLY A 38 -24.62 5.22 -5.00
CA GLY A 38 -25.35 6.31 -4.32
C GLY A 38 -25.80 5.92 -2.91
N GLU A 39 -26.85 6.55 -2.35
CA GLU A 39 -27.37 6.30 -0.99
C GLU A 39 -27.69 4.82 -0.69
N GLN A 40 -28.02 4.03 -1.73
CA GLN A 40 -28.26 2.59 -1.61
C GLN A 40 -26.98 1.77 -1.34
N CYS A 41 -25.80 2.16 -1.87
CA CYS A 41 -24.52 1.50 -1.53
C CYS A 41 -24.16 1.74 -0.06
N GLU A 42 -24.39 2.97 0.44
CA GLU A 42 -24.18 3.30 1.84
C GLU A 42 -25.08 2.47 2.78
N GLY A 43 -26.39 2.46 2.53
CA GLY A 43 -27.33 1.66 3.33
C GLY A 43 -27.00 0.17 3.37
N LEU A 44 -26.54 -0.40 2.25
CA LEU A 44 -26.11 -1.80 2.19
C LEU A 44 -24.83 -2.04 2.98
N THR A 45 -23.78 -1.23 2.80
CA THR A 45 -22.51 -1.41 3.55
C THR A 45 -22.67 -1.30 5.07
N VAL A 46 -23.48 -0.34 5.54
CA VAL A 46 -23.73 -0.14 6.98
C VAL A 46 -24.53 -1.30 7.59
N THR A 47 -25.53 -1.82 6.88
CA THR A 47 -26.41 -2.87 7.43
C THR A 47 -25.82 -4.28 7.38
N SER A 48 -24.84 -4.52 6.50
CA SER A 48 -24.36 -5.89 6.22
C SER A 48 -22.85 -6.11 6.45
N ASN A 49 -22.13 -5.14 7.03
CA ASN A 49 -20.66 -5.17 7.18
C ASN A 49 -19.94 -5.48 5.86
N LEU A 50 -20.57 -5.15 4.72
CA LEU A 50 -19.99 -5.40 3.42
C LEU A 50 -18.86 -4.39 3.15
N ARG A 51 -17.86 -4.84 2.39
CA ARG A 51 -16.76 -3.98 1.94
C ARG A 51 -17.32 -2.78 1.17
N PRO A 52 -16.78 -1.57 1.36
CA PRO A 52 -17.19 -0.41 0.56
C PRO A 52 -17.08 -0.72 -0.92
N CYS A 53 -18.07 -0.30 -1.72
CA CYS A 53 -18.09 -0.54 -3.16
C CYS A 53 -16.85 0.10 -3.83
N ARG A 54 -16.44 -0.43 -5.00
CA ARG A 54 -15.21 0.01 -5.70
C ARG A 54 -15.15 1.53 -5.90
N ALA A 55 -16.29 2.14 -6.18
CA ALA A 55 -16.43 3.57 -6.39
C ALA A 55 -16.16 4.41 -5.12
N SER A 56 -16.33 3.86 -3.91
CA SER A 56 -15.93 4.53 -2.67
C SER A 56 -14.42 4.77 -2.58
N TRP A 57 -13.61 3.97 -3.28
CA TRP A 57 -12.14 4.04 -3.27
C TRP A 57 -11.53 4.82 -4.44
N THR A 58 -12.35 5.24 -5.41
CA THR A 58 -11.91 6.00 -6.58
C THR A 58 -12.17 7.50 -6.39
N LEU A 59 -11.11 8.30 -6.40
CA LEU A 59 -11.22 9.76 -6.42
C LEU A 59 -11.93 10.23 -7.70
N GLY A 60 -12.98 11.04 -7.56
CA GLY A 60 -13.65 11.72 -8.67
C GLY A 60 -15.18 11.58 -8.70
N VAL A 61 -15.72 10.56 -8.03
CA VAL A 61 -17.16 10.42 -7.79
C VAL A 61 -17.38 10.62 -6.30
N HIS A 62 -18.11 11.66 -5.90
CA HIS A 62 -18.37 11.94 -4.49
C HIS A 62 -19.24 10.82 -3.92
N HIS A 63 -18.61 9.82 -3.30
CA HIS A 63 -19.32 8.70 -2.69
C HIS A 63 -19.57 8.99 -1.20
N PRO A 64 -20.77 8.79 -0.64
CA PRO A 64 -21.08 9.09 0.75
C PRO A 64 -20.11 8.42 1.75
N LEU A 65 -19.76 7.16 1.52
CA LEU A 65 -18.77 6.43 2.35
C LEU A 65 -17.33 6.94 2.23
N GLN A 66 -17.02 7.82 1.27
CA GLN A 66 -15.67 8.35 1.11
C GLN A 66 -15.28 9.22 2.32
N GLU A 67 -16.25 9.89 2.95
CA GLU A 67 -16.07 10.65 4.19
C GLU A 67 -15.79 9.75 5.41
N GLN A 68 -16.17 8.47 5.33
CA GLN A 68 -15.89 7.46 6.36
C GLN A 68 -14.55 6.76 6.16
N LEU A 69 -13.85 7.01 5.05
CA LEU A 69 -12.53 6.43 4.82
C LEU A 69 -11.48 7.11 5.70
N LEU A 70 -10.47 6.35 6.10
CA LEU A 70 -9.34 6.86 6.86
C LEU A 70 -8.73 8.09 6.16
N PRO A 71 -8.35 9.15 6.91
CA PRO A 71 -7.64 10.30 6.37
C PRO A 71 -6.34 9.89 5.66
N GLU A 72 -5.92 10.69 4.69
CA GLU A 72 -4.74 10.40 3.87
C GLU A 72 -3.47 10.32 4.71
N GLU A 73 -3.35 11.16 5.74
CA GLU A 73 -2.24 11.17 6.68
C GLU A 73 -2.15 9.88 7.51
N ILE A 74 -3.31 9.27 7.81
CA ILE A 74 -3.37 7.99 8.52
C ILE A 74 -3.01 6.85 7.57
N LEU A 75 -3.53 6.87 6.35
CA LEU A 75 -3.18 5.89 5.31
C LEU A 75 -1.68 5.93 5.00
N HIS A 76 -1.10 7.12 4.87
CA HIS A 76 0.33 7.33 4.66
C HIS A 76 1.15 6.58 5.73
N LYS A 77 0.85 6.83 7.01
CA LYS A 77 1.53 6.15 8.13
C LYS A 77 1.35 4.63 8.09
N ILE A 78 0.14 4.15 7.80
CA ILE A 78 -0.13 2.71 7.67
C ILE A 78 0.70 2.13 6.52
N PHE A 79 0.77 2.80 5.37
CA PHE A 79 1.52 2.31 4.22
C PHE A 79 3.02 2.29 4.47
N ILE A 80 3.58 3.29 5.17
CA ILE A 80 4.98 3.24 5.62
C ILE A 80 5.21 1.98 6.47
N LEU A 81 4.32 1.66 7.42
CA LEU A 81 4.44 0.45 8.24
C LEU A 81 4.37 -0.84 7.40
N VAL A 82 3.46 -0.90 6.43
CA VAL A 82 3.32 -2.04 5.52
C VAL A 82 4.59 -2.21 4.68
N VAL A 83 5.12 -1.13 4.09
CA VAL A 83 6.37 -1.16 3.32
C VAL A 83 7.55 -1.59 4.20
N LEU A 84 7.63 -1.12 5.45
CA LEU A 84 8.68 -1.55 6.37
C LEU A 84 8.54 -3.03 6.77
N GLN A 85 7.32 -3.58 6.79
CA GLN A 85 7.10 -4.98 7.13
C GLN A 85 7.43 -5.93 5.97
N ASP A 86 6.97 -5.57 4.76
CA ASP A 86 6.97 -6.45 3.59
C ASP A 86 8.06 -6.09 2.56
N GLY A 87 8.66 -4.91 2.69
CA GLY A 87 9.67 -4.36 1.79
C GLY A 87 9.10 -3.59 0.60
N ASP A 88 9.99 -3.17 -0.29
CA ASP A 88 9.68 -2.41 -1.52
C ASP A 88 8.58 -3.03 -2.41
N PRO A 89 8.45 -4.38 -2.54
CA PRO A 89 7.35 -4.97 -3.30
C PRO A 89 5.94 -4.58 -2.81
N ALA A 90 5.82 -4.18 -1.53
CA ALA A 90 4.57 -3.70 -0.97
C ALA A 90 4.09 -2.39 -1.62
N ILE A 91 5.00 -1.53 -2.09
CA ILE A 91 4.67 -0.29 -2.81
C ILE A 91 3.83 -0.62 -4.04
N ARG A 92 4.26 -1.60 -4.83
CA ARG A 92 3.52 -2.06 -6.01
C ARG A 92 2.17 -2.65 -5.63
N THR A 93 2.12 -3.46 -4.58
CA THR A 93 0.88 -4.10 -4.10
C THR A 93 -0.16 -3.05 -3.66
N LEU A 94 0.28 -2.07 -2.88
CA LEU A 94 -0.55 -0.92 -2.46
C LEU A 94 -1.02 -0.11 -3.67
N ALA A 95 -0.12 0.19 -4.61
CA ALA A 95 -0.44 0.93 -5.83
C ALA A 95 -1.50 0.24 -6.71
N LEU A 96 -1.57 -1.09 -6.70
CA LEU A 96 -2.55 -1.86 -7.46
C LEU A 96 -3.91 -1.99 -6.75
N THR A 97 -4.01 -1.58 -5.49
CA THR A 97 -5.25 -1.72 -4.70
C THR A 97 -6.36 -0.79 -5.21
N CYS A 98 -6.07 0.50 -5.34
CA CYS A 98 -7.00 1.50 -5.88
C CYS A 98 -6.25 2.78 -6.28
N THR A 99 -6.92 3.66 -7.03
CA THR A 99 -6.34 4.94 -7.50
C THR A 99 -5.88 5.84 -6.35
N ARG A 100 -6.60 5.84 -5.22
CA ARG A 100 -6.21 6.63 -4.05
C ARG A 100 -4.88 6.16 -3.46
N PHE A 101 -4.70 4.84 -3.32
CA PHE A 101 -3.47 4.26 -2.77
C PHE A 101 -2.32 4.47 -3.75
N TRP A 102 -2.58 4.26 -5.04
CA TRP A 102 -1.63 4.54 -6.12
C TRP A 102 -1.07 5.96 -6.06
N ARG A 103 -1.91 6.96 -5.79
CA ARG A 103 -1.48 8.36 -5.66
C ARG A 103 -0.51 8.51 -4.49
N ILE A 104 -0.91 8.08 -3.30
CA ILE A 104 -0.12 8.22 -2.06
C ILE A 104 1.27 7.58 -2.23
N VAL A 105 1.33 6.31 -2.67
CA VAL A 105 2.60 5.58 -2.71
C VAL A 105 3.53 5.97 -3.86
N ARG A 106 3.07 6.85 -4.76
CA ARG A 106 3.89 7.45 -5.82
C ARG A 106 4.40 8.84 -5.49
N GLU A 107 3.97 9.43 -4.38
CA GLU A 107 4.50 10.71 -3.96
C GLU A 107 5.98 10.57 -3.57
N GLU A 108 6.79 11.52 -4.03
CA GLU A 108 8.22 11.55 -3.73
C GLU A 108 8.48 11.67 -2.22
N SER A 109 7.63 12.42 -1.51
CA SER A 109 7.62 12.53 -0.05
C SER A 109 7.47 11.16 0.63
N PHE A 110 6.48 10.37 0.20
CA PHE A 110 6.23 9.02 0.72
C PHE A 110 7.42 8.10 0.50
N LEU A 111 7.97 8.07 -0.72
CA LEU A 111 9.11 7.20 -1.06
C LEU A 111 10.37 7.56 -0.28
N LYS A 112 10.64 8.86 -0.09
CA LYS A 112 11.75 9.34 0.75
C LYS A 112 11.55 8.96 2.20
N GLU A 113 10.35 9.14 2.75
CA GLU A 113 10.07 8.78 4.14
C GLU A 113 10.22 7.27 4.36
N ALA A 114 9.66 6.44 3.47
CA ALA A 114 9.81 4.99 3.54
C ALA A 114 11.29 4.55 3.54
N HIS A 115 12.09 5.17 2.66
CA HIS A 115 13.53 4.93 2.58
C HIS A 115 14.25 5.28 3.88
N PHE A 116 14.03 6.49 4.40
CA PHE A 116 14.71 6.94 5.62
C PHE A 116 14.27 6.13 6.83
N CYS A 117 12.99 5.78 6.95
CA CYS A 117 12.54 4.88 8.00
C CYS A 117 13.20 3.50 7.91
N TRP A 118 13.43 2.98 6.70
CA TRP A 118 14.17 1.75 6.52
C TRP A 118 15.64 1.90 6.94
N LEU A 119 16.33 2.93 6.45
CA LEU A 119 17.72 3.25 6.83
C LEU A 119 17.90 3.35 8.34
N ASP A 120 17.03 4.10 9.00
CA ASP A 120 17.06 4.29 10.46
C ASP A 120 16.77 2.99 11.23
N SER A 121 16.20 1.97 10.56
CA SER A 121 15.98 0.65 11.15
C SER A 121 17.16 -0.30 11.03
N VAL A 122 18.07 -0.07 10.09
CA VAL A 122 19.24 -0.94 9.85
C VAL A 122 20.55 -0.31 10.32
N VAL A 123 20.58 1.01 10.54
CA VAL A 123 21.79 1.75 10.91
C VAL A 123 21.54 2.63 12.13
N ASN A 124 22.40 2.52 13.14
CA ASN A 124 22.44 3.48 14.24
C ASN A 124 23.26 4.72 13.83
N TRP A 125 22.61 5.70 13.21
CA TRP A 125 23.32 6.89 12.70
C TRP A 125 24.09 7.69 13.76
N ASN A 126 23.73 7.57 15.04
CA ASN A 126 24.43 8.27 16.12
C ASN A 126 25.84 7.71 16.39
N SER A 127 26.17 6.52 15.89
CA SER A 127 27.54 5.98 16.01
C SER A 127 28.50 6.51 14.94
N PHE A 128 28.02 7.31 13.99
CA PHE A 128 28.80 7.81 12.85
C PHE A 128 29.04 9.31 12.92
N SER A 129 30.12 9.77 12.27
CA SER A 129 30.41 11.21 12.14
C SER A 129 29.31 11.93 11.35
N GLU A 130 29.23 13.25 11.51
CA GLU A 130 28.30 14.06 10.71
C GLU A 130 28.59 13.97 9.22
N GLU A 131 29.87 13.92 8.84
CA GLU A 131 30.31 13.72 7.46
C GLU A 131 29.77 12.41 6.87
N HIS A 132 29.96 11.28 7.57
CA HIS A 132 29.47 9.98 7.11
C HIS A 132 27.95 9.96 6.95
N ARG A 133 27.22 10.59 7.87
CA ARG A 133 25.76 10.72 7.77
C ARG A 133 25.34 11.52 6.55
N ARG A 134 26.04 12.62 6.23
CA ARG A 134 25.73 13.45 5.05
C ARG A 134 25.99 12.70 3.74
N THR A 135 27.00 11.84 3.70
CA THR A 135 27.34 11.06 2.51
C THR A 135 26.38 9.90 2.27
N TYR A 136 26.05 9.13 3.32
CA TYR A 136 25.38 7.83 3.14
C TYR A 136 23.92 7.78 3.62
N ARG A 137 23.41 8.81 4.31
CA ARG A 137 21.98 8.95 4.64
C ARG A 137 21.30 9.85 3.62
N ILE A 138 21.37 9.46 2.35
CA ILE A 138 20.83 10.19 1.19
C ILE A 138 19.59 9.48 0.60
N PRO A 139 18.72 10.20 -0.12
CA PRO A 139 17.66 9.55 -0.90
C PRO A 139 18.27 8.70 -2.01
N TYR A 140 17.55 7.67 -2.46
CA TYR A 140 17.89 6.95 -3.69
C TYR A 140 17.29 7.61 -4.93
N LEU A 141 17.93 7.40 -6.07
CA LEU A 141 17.33 7.62 -7.39
C LEU A 141 16.78 6.30 -7.92
N ILE A 142 15.80 6.34 -8.83
CA ILE A 142 15.41 5.16 -9.59
C ILE A 142 16.04 5.29 -10.97
N SER A 143 17.03 4.46 -11.24
CA SER A 143 17.74 4.39 -12.52
C SER A 143 17.33 3.13 -13.27
N ARG A 144 17.68 3.09 -14.56
CA ARG A 144 17.42 1.98 -15.47
C ARG A 144 18.74 1.33 -15.85
N CYS A 145 18.84 0.02 -15.69
CA CYS A 145 20.08 -0.71 -15.97
C CYS A 145 20.38 -0.74 -17.47
N ILE A 146 21.62 -0.42 -17.85
CA ILE A 146 22.08 -0.44 -19.24
C ILE A 146 22.00 -1.84 -19.87
N GLN A 147 22.25 -2.88 -19.07
CA GLN A 147 22.32 -4.26 -19.56
C GLN A 147 20.96 -4.96 -19.63
N CYS A 148 20.14 -4.89 -18.58
CA CYS A 148 18.89 -5.65 -18.50
C CYS A 148 17.62 -4.78 -18.64
N ASP A 149 17.76 -3.46 -18.74
CA ASP A 149 16.64 -2.48 -18.79
C ASP A 149 15.75 -2.43 -17.53
N ASP A 150 16.08 -3.20 -16.48
CA ASP A 150 15.34 -3.17 -15.22
C ASP A 150 15.56 -1.86 -14.45
N MET A 151 14.53 -1.44 -13.72
CA MET A 151 14.63 -0.32 -12.79
C MET A 151 15.25 -0.77 -11.46
N TYR A 152 16.19 0.02 -10.95
CA TYR A 152 16.87 -0.24 -9.69
C TYR A 152 17.07 1.05 -8.89
N LYS A 153 17.23 0.91 -7.57
CA LYS A 153 17.63 2.05 -6.72
C LYS A 153 19.10 2.37 -7.03
N ASP A 154 19.42 3.62 -7.26
CA ASP A 154 20.76 4.08 -7.60
C ASP A 154 21.19 5.07 -6.53
N CYS A 155 22.04 4.58 -5.63
CA CYS A 155 22.58 5.35 -4.52
C CYS A 155 23.85 4.71 -3.98
N GLU A 156 24.76 5.56 -3.54
CA GLU A 156 25.88 5.17 -2.70
C GLU A 156 25.40 4.92 -1.27
N GLY A 157 26.05 4.00 -0.58
CA GLY A 157 25.79 3.66 0.81
C GLY A 157 25.00 2.36 0.99
N TYR A 158 23.97 2.42 1.84
CA TYR A 158 23.29 1.23 2.34
C TYR A 158 22.25 0.71 1.35
N TRP A 159 22.30 -0.60 1.08
CA TRP A 159 21.46 -1.29 0.11
C TRP A 159 20.55 -2.33 0.76
N GLY A 160 19.31 -2.42 0.28
CA GLY A 160 18.36 -3.44 0.71
C GLY A 160 16.99 -3.29 0.07
N CYS A 161 16.08 -4.18 0.44
CA CYS A 161 14.73 -4.27 -0.13
C CYS A 161 13.69 -3.47 0.66
N GLY A 162 14.08 -2.45 1.42
CA GLY A 162 13.16 -1.60 2.21
C GLY A 162 12.55 -2.27 3.45
N GLN A 163 12.77 -3.57 3.65
CA GLN A 163 12.24 -4.31 4.79
C GLN A 163 13.02 -3.98 6.06
N ARG A 164 12.29 -3.68 7.13
CA ARG A 164 12.82 -3.28 8.43
C ARG A 164 13.84 -4.29 8.96
N GLY A 165 15.00 -3.78 9.38
CA GLY A 165 16.07 -4.60 9.94
C GLY A 165 16.78 -5.51 8.93
N LYS A 166 16.44 -5.43 7.64
CA LYS A 166 17.07 -6.24 6.58
C LYS A 166 17.99 -5.38 5.72
N LEU A 167 19.28 -5.50 5.96
CA LEU A 167 20.35 -4.93 5.14
C LEU A 167 20.89 -5.98 4.17
N GLN A 168 21.07 -5.63 2.90
CA GLN A 168 21.67 -6.51 1.90
C GLN A 168 23.15 -6.20 1.66
N GLY A 169 23.56 -4.93 1.76
CA GLY A 169 24.95 -4.54 1.56
C GLY A 169 25.20 -3.07 1.85
N PHE A 170 26.47 -2.69 1.80
CA PHE A 170 26.92 -1.30 1.85
C PHE A 170 27.98 -1.11 0.77
N TYR A 171 27.79 -0.11 -0.09
CA TYR A 171 28.71 0.25 -1.16
C TYR A 171 29.20 1.67 -0.90
N SER A 172 30.49 1.83 -0.62
CA SER A 172 31.07 3.15 -0.33
C SER A 172 31.10 4.06 -1.56
N GLU A 173 31.08 3.47 -2.74
CA GLU A 173 31.11 4.09 -4.07
C GLU A 173 30.11 3.36 -4.98
N ASN A 174 29.64 4.03 -6.03
CA ASN A 174 28.84 3.38 -7.07
C ASN A 174 29.75 2.63 -8.06
N ASP A 175 30.33 1.51 -7.59
CA ASP A 175 31.33 0.71 -8.32
C ASP A 175 30.86 0.27 -9.73
N PHE A 176 29.54 0.21 -9.94
CA PHE A 176 28.91 -0.28 -11.16
C PHE A 176 27.87 0.69 -11.70
N ALA A 177 28.24 1.98 -11.83
CA ALA A 177 27.36 3.04 -12.31
C ALA A 177 26.63 2.65 -13.62
N GLY A 178 25.31 2.81 -13.62
CA GLY A 178 24.43 2.43 -14.74
C GLY A 178 24.00 0.95 -14.75
N TYR A 179 24.42 0.14 -13.78
CA TYR A 179 24.06 -1.27 -13.68
C TYR A 179 23.35 -1.59 -12.35
N CYS A 180 22.34 -2.46 -12.40
CA CYS A 180 21.57 -2.84 -11.22
C CYS A 180 22.32 -3.79 -10.27
N CYS A 181 23.35 -4.46 -10.79
CA CYS A 181 24.19 -5.37 -10.04
C CYS A 181 25.52 -5.62 -10.76
N MET A 182 26.47 -6.19 -10.01
CA MET A 182 27.77 -6.65 -10.47
C MET A 182 27.65 -7.58 -11.70
N ASP A 183 26.69 -8.52 -11.70
CA ASP A 183 26.50 -9.47 -12.80
C ASP A 183 26.13 -8.78 -14.11
N CYS A 184 25.28 -7.75 -14.04
CA CYS A 184 24.92 -6.96 -15.23
C CYS A 184 26.11 -6.18 -15.77
N PHE A 185 26.96 -5.61 -14.90
CA PHE A 185 28.18 -4.91 -15.30
C PHE A 185 29.14 -5.83 -16.05
N TYR A 186 29.45 -7.01 -15.50
CA TYR A 186 30.35 -7.95 -16.17
C TYR A 186 29.75 -8.58 -17.42
N SER A 187 28.44 -8.84 -17.43
CA SER A 187 27.75 -9.36 -18.61
C SER A 187 27.78 -8.37 -19.78
N ALA A 188 27.84 -7.07 -19.49
CA ALA A 188 28.04 -6.01 -20.49
C ALA A 188 29.49 -5.87 -20.96
N GLY A 189 30.42 -6.65 -20.40
CA GLY A 189 31.85 -6.59 -20.71
C GLY A 189 32.65 -5.60 -19.86
N GLY A 190 32.11 -5.15 -18.73
CA GLY A 190 32.83 -4.28 -17.80
C GLY A 190 34.06 -4.96 -17.17
N THR A 191 35.07 -4.15 -16.84
CA THR A 191 36.29 -4.59 -16.15
C THR A 191 36.64 -3.57 -15.07
N ILE A 192 37.08 -4.03 -13.89
CA ILE A 192 37.58 -3.18 -12.79
C ILE A 192 39.05 -2.84 -13.01
#